data_AF-A0A2U0A7S2-F1
#
_entry.id   AF-A0A2U0A7S2-F1
#
_cell.length_a   1.000
_cell.length_b   1.000
_cell.length_c   1.000
_cell.angle_alpha   90.00
_cell.angle_beta   90.00
_cell.angle_gamma   90.00
#
_symmetry.space_group_name_H-M   'P 1'
#
loop_
_entity.id
_entity.type
_entity.pdbx_description
1 polymer ?
#
loop_
_entity_poly.entity_id
_entity_poly.type
_entity_poly.pdbx_seq_one_letter_code
_entity_poly.pdbx_strand_id
1 'polypeptide(L)'
;MIKQIEAYIKEERINPRMLITSSLHSISEEDIDDIAAYYESINLDKINPVLNNIPLWPGDMELGKELYNGDCKSCHRKNGMGRSRKGIPALALQYPRYLFRQIKMFQWDKRVHDDDPEDETFDELKDKEIEALLAYISSLAPNNKK
;
A
#
# COMPACT_ATOMS: atom_id res chain seq x y z
N MET A 1 0.59 -3.97 10.30
CA MET A 1 0.35 -2.58 10.74
C MET A 1 1.36 -2.18 11.78
N ILE A 2 1.50 -2.94 12.87
CA ILE A 2 2.56 -2.84 13.90
C ILE A 2 3.92 -2.48 13.28
N LYS A 3 4.46 -3.37 12.43
CA LYS A 3 5.71 -3.15 11.66
C LYS A 3 5.82 -1.77 11.00
N GLN A 4 4.72 -1.24 10.44
CA GLN A 4 4.75 0.04 9.74
C GLN A 4 4.76 1.23 10.72
N ILE A 5 4.11 1.10 11.88
CA ILE A 5 4.16 2.11 12.96
C ILE A 5 5.57 2.13 13.56
N GLU A 6 6.13 0.95 13.85
CA GLU A 6 7.52 0.83 14.34
C GLU A 6 8.53 1.42 13.37
N ALA A 7 8.39 1.17 12.07
CA ALA A 7 9.26 1.76 11.05
C ALA A 7 9.19 3.30 11.03
N TYR A 8 8.03 3.89 11.36
CA TYR A 8 7.93 5.34 11.53
C TYR A 8 8.67 5.80 12.80
N ILE A 9 8.48 5.11 13.92
CA ILE A 9 9.12 5.43 15.22
C ILE A 9 10.65 5.34 15.13
N LYS A 10 11.17 4.32 14.43
CA LYS A 10 12.60 4.09 14.19
C LYS A 10 13.20 4.97 13.09
N GLU A 11 12.39 5.82 12.46
CA GLU A 11 12.77 6.67 11.33
C GLU A 11 13.23 5.92 10.06
N GLU A 12 13.07 4.60 10.01
CA GLU A 12 13.27 3.76 8.82
C GLU A 12 12.27 4.10 7.69
N ARG A 13 11.14 4.70 8.06
CA ARG A 13 10.14 5.23 7.14
C ARG A 13 9.85 6.70 7.47
N ILE A 14 10.17 7.60 6.56
CA ILE A 14 10.09 9.04 6.84
C ILE A 14 8.73 9.62 6.39
N ASN A 15 7.92 10.05 7.36
CA ASN A 15 6.73 10.88 7.12
C ASN A 15 6.43 11.76 8.35
N PRO A 16 6.85 13.03 8.35
CA PRO A 16 6.68 13.92 9.51
C PRO A 16 5.23 14.04 9.99
N ARG A 17 4.26 13.98 9.07
CA ARG A 17 2.84 14.02 9.45
C ARG A 17 2.41 12.76 10.20
N MET A 18 2.91 11.58 9.84
CA MET A 18 2.61 10.36 10.60
C MET A 18 3.21 10.44 12.01
N LEU A 19 4.46 10.87 12.12
CA LEU A 19 5.20 10.96 13.38
C LEU A 19 4.66 12.03 14.34
N ILE A 20 4.43 13.25 13.85
CA ILE A 20 4.05 14.41 14.67
C ILE A 20 2.54 14.42 14.93
N THR A 21 1.72 14.33 13.87
CA THR A 21 0.26 14.47 14.01
C THR A 21 -0.36 13.33 14.80
N SER A 22 0.22 12.12 14.72
CA SER A 22 -0.27 10.95 15.45
C SER A 22 0.48 10.72 16.77
N SER A 23 1.38 11.63 17.18
CA SER A 23 2.17 11.53 18.42
C SER A 23 2.89 10.18 18.61
N LEU A 24 3.42 9.61 17.52
CA LEU A 24 4.02 8.26 17.55
C LEU A 24 5.30 8.18 18.39
N HIS A 25 5.94 9.30 18.72
CA HIS A 25 7.14 9.31 19.58
C HIS A 25 6.83 9.00 21.05
N SER A 26 5.56 9.07 21.47
CA SER A 26 5.14 8.93 22.87
C SER A 26 4.15 7.78 23.07
N ILE A 27 4.03 6.88 22.10
CA ILE A 27 3.11 5.73 22.14
C ILE A 27 3.83 4.52 22.74
N SER A 28 3.15 3.73 23.56
CA SER A 28 3.69 2.48 24.11
C SER A 28 3.54 1.30 23.15
N GLU A 29 4.23 0.18 23.41
CA GLU A 29 4.03 -1.06 22.64
C GLU A 29 2.59 -1.58 22.76
N GLU A 30 2.01 -1.50 23.97
CA GLU A 30 0.60 -1.88 24.24
C GLU A 30 -0.37 -1.04 23.39
N ASP A 31 -0.14 0.28 23.29
CA ASP A 31 -0.95 1.14 22.45
C ASP A 31 -0.84 0.77 20.95
N ILE A 32 0.34 0.35 20.49
CA ILE A 32 0.54 -0.09 19.09
C ILE A 32 -0.27 -1.37 18.82
N ASP A 33 -0.24 -2.32 19.75
CA ASP A 33 -1.00 -3.55 19.68
C ASP A 33 -2.52 -3.28 19.72
N ASP A 34 -2.98 -2.40 20.60
CA ASP A 34 -4.38 -2.01 20.72
C ASP A 34 -4.90 -1.31 19.46
N ILE A 35 -4.13 -0.36 18.92
CA ILE A 35 -4.46 0.27 17.64
C ILE A 35 -4.51 -0.79 16.53
N ALA A 36 -3.55 -1.70 16.51
CA ALA A 36 -3.49 -2.73 15.50
C ALA A 36 -4.72 -3.67 15.56
N ALA A 37 -5.08 -4.11 16.76
CA ALA A 37 -6.25 -4.93 17.01
C ALA A 37 -7.55 -4.18 16.65
N TYR A 38 -7.64 -2.90 17.00
CA TYR A 38 -8.79 -2.06 16.64
C TYR A 38 -8.99 -2.00 15.13
N TYR A 39 -7.96 -1.64 14.36
CA TYR A 39 -8.05 -1.55 12.90
C TYR A 39 -8.29 -2.91 12.22
N GLU A 40 -7.79 -4.02 12.79
CA GLU A 40 -8.11 -5.37 12.30
C GLU A 40 -9.58 -5.75 12.57
N SER A 41 -10.18 -5.27 13.66
CA SER A 41 -11.58 -5.52 14.00
C SER A 41 -12.58 -4.80 13.08
N ILE A 42 -12.14 -3.82 12.30
CA ILE A 42 -13.00 -3.04 11.41
C ILE A 42 -13.54 -3.93 10.29
N ASN A 43 -14.85 -4.14 10.31
CA ASN A 43 -15.55 -4.83 9.23
C ASN A 43 -15.72 -3.88 8.03
N LEU A 44 -14.90 -4.10 7.00
CA LEU A 44 -14.87 -3.30 5.77
C LEU A 44 -16.23 -3.28 5.03
N ASP A 45 -17.04 -4.35 5.13
CA ASP A 45 -18.35 -4.42 4.49
C ASP A 45 -19.36 -3.45 5.13
N LYS A 46 -19.16 -3.10 6.41
CA LYS A 46 -20.02 -2.14 7.14
C LYS A 46 -19.64 -0.68 6.89
N ILE A 47 -18.37 -0.40 6.56
CA ILE A 47 -17.87 0.95 6.22
C ILE A 47 -17.74 1.18 4.70
N ASN A 48 -18.28 0.25 3.91
CA ASN A 48 -18.23 0.20 2.46
C ASN A 48 -18.62 1.51 1.72
N PRO A 49 -19.56 2.36 2.19
CA PRO A 49 -19.88 3.60 1.48
C PRO A 49 -18.68 4.55 1.26
N VAL A 50 -17.68 4.54 2.16
CA VAL A 50 -16.47 5.37 2.04
C VAL A 50 -15.37 4.67 1.22
N LEU A 51 -15.26 3.35 1.34
CA LEU A 51 -14.34 2.53 0.52
C LEU A 51 -14.77 2.48 -0.94
N ASN A 52 -16.04 2.79 -1.23
CA ASN A 52 -16.60 2.80 -2.57
C ASN A 52 -16.18 3.99 -3.45
N ASN A 53 -15.27 4.85 -2.98
CA ASN A 53 -14.84 6.03 -3.73
C ASN A 53 -13.33 6.06 -3.96
N ILE A 54 -12.69 4.90 -4.17
CA ILE A 54 -11.31 4.84 -4.65
C ILE A 54 -11.32 5.29 -6.12
N PRO A 55 -10.69 6.45 -6.45
CA PRO A 55 -10.70 6.96 -7.80
C PRO A 55 -9.85 6.07 -8.70
N LEU A 56 -10.28 5.91 -9.94
CA LEU A 56 -9.44 5.33 -10.98
C LEU A 56 -8.25 6.27 -11.25
N TRP A 57 -7.09 5.67 -11.47
CA TRP A 57 -5.93 6.38 -11.97
C TRP A 57 -5.91 6.34 -13.51
N PRO A 58 -5.61 7.46 -14.21
CA PRO A 58 -5.44 7.42 -15.66
C PRO A 58 -4.20 6.62 -16.03
N GLY A 59 -4.29 5.79 -17.07
CA GLY A 59 -3.15 5.00 -17.54
C GLY A 59 -3.58 3.86 -18.47
N ASP A 60 -2.60 3.18 -19.06
CA ASP A 60 -2.84 2.02 -19.90
C ASP A 60 -3.21 0.81 -19.03
N MET A 61 -4.48 0.40 -19.08
CA MET A 61 -4.99 -0.70 -18.26
C MET A 61 -4.46 -2.07 -18.70
N GLU A 62 -4.20 -2.28 -19.99
CA GLU A 62 -3.71 -3.58 -20.47
C GLU A 62 -2.24 -3.77 -20.11
N LEU A 63 -1.42 -2.72 -20.29
CA LEU A 63 -0.03 -2.72 -19.81
C LEU A 63 0.01 -2.92 -18.28
N GLY A 64 -0.82 -2.19 -17.54
CA GLY A 64 -0.87 -2.30 -16.08
C GLY A 64 -1.26 -3.70 -15.60
N LYS A 65 -2.18 -4.34 -16.32
CA LYS A 65 -2.59 -5.72 -16.06
C LYS A 65 -1.49 -6.72 -16.36
N GLU A 66 -0.74 -6.53 -17.45
CA GLU A 66 0.41 -7.36 -17.80
C GLU A 66 1.47 -7.30 -16.69
N LEU A 67 1.95 -6.09 -16.36
CA LEU A 67 2.93 -5.85 -15.30
C LEU A 67 2.47 -6.41 -13.96
N TYR A 68 1.22 -6.14 -13.56
CA TYR A 68 0.70 -6.64 -12.28
C TYR A 68 0.67 -8.17 -12.23
N ASN A 69 0.31 -8.83 -13.34
CA ASN A 69 0.23 -10.28 -13.40
C ASN A 69 1.61 -10.95 -13.40
N GLY A 70 2.63 -10.28 -13.96
CA GLY A 70 4.02 -10.72 -13.94
C GLY A 70 4.61 -10.62 -12.54
N ASP A 71 4.61 -9.41 -11.96
CA ASP A 71 5.51 -9.12 -10.84
C ASP A 71 4.78 -8.96 -9.49
N CYS A 72 3.57 -8.42 -9.50
CA CYS A 72 2.88 -8.06 -8.26
C CYS A 72 1.97 -9.17 -7.70
N LYS A 73 1.32 -9.92 -8.60
CA LYS A 73 0.21 -10.83 -8.29
C LYS A 73 0.61 -12.00 -7.38
N SER A 74 1.84 -12.49 -7.46
CA SER A 74 2.36 -13.62 -6.67
C SER A 74 2.19 -13.36 -5.16
N CYS A 75 2.57 -12.16 -4.74
CA CYS A 75 2.47 -11.67 -3.36
C CYS A 75 1.09 -11.07 -3.07
N HIS A 76 0.63 -10.11 -3.88
CA HIS A 76 -0.57 -9.31 -3.60
C HIS A 76 -1.90 -9.95 -4.02
N ARG A 77 -1.85 -11.15 -4.63
CA ARG A 77 -2.98 -11.91 -5.20
C ARG A 77 -3.59 -11.25 -6.43
N LYS A 78 -4.33 -12.04 -7.22
CA LYS A 78 -5.00 -11.56 -8.45
C LYS A 78 -5.97 -10.39 -8.19
N ASN A 79 -6.58 -10.35 -7.00
CA ASN A 79 -7.56 -9.33 -6.62
C ASN A 79 -6.94 -8.16 -5.83
N GLY A 80 -5.61 -8.09 -5.67
CA GLY A 80 -4.95 -7.01 -4.94
C GLY A 80 -5.27 -6.93 -3.45
N MET A 81 -5.82 -7.99 -2.86
CA MET A 81 -6.21 -7.99 -1.44
C MET A 81 -5.07 -8.35 -0.49
N GLY A 82 -3.89 -8.69 -1.01
CA GLY A 82 -2.76 -9.08 -0.17
C GLY A 82 -3.02 -10.34 0.66
N ARG A 83 -2.14 -10.59 1.61
CA ARG A 83 -2.17 -11.73 2.52
C ARG A 83 -1.82 -11.26 3.93
N SER A 84 -2.85 -10.83 4.69
CA SER A 84 -2.66 -10.27 6.05
C SER A 84 -1.79 -11.16 6.96
N ARG A 85 -2.05 -12.47 6.98
CA ARG A 85 -1.26 -13.46 7.76
C ARG A 85 0.21 -13.55 7.38
N LYS A 86 0.61 -13.05 6.21
CA LYS A 86 2.00 -13.00 5.73
C LYS A 86 2.57 -11.57 5.76
N GLY A 87 1.86 -10.60 6.35
CA GLY A 87 2.28 -9.20 6.34
C GLY A 87 2.17 -8.51 4.98
N ILE A 88 1.64 -9.17 3.95
CA ILE A 88 1.52 -8.60 2.60
C ILE A 88 0.25 -7.73 2.52
N PRO A 89 0.36 -6.41 2.33
CA PRO A 89 -0.77 -5.49 2.39
C PRO A 89 -1.69 -5.59 1.16
N ALA A 90 -2.93 -5.14 1.33
CA ALA A 90 -3.87 -4.93 0.23
C ALA A 90 -3.49 -3.68 -0.58
N LEU A 91 -3.51 -3.80 -1.90
CA LEU A 91 -3.31 -2.71 -2.86
C LEU A 91 -4.64 -2.20 -3.42
N ALA A 92 -5.60 -3.09 -3.67
CA ALA A 92 -6.89 -2.77 -4.29
C ALA A 92 -7.78 -1.85 -3.44
N LEU A 93 -7.52 -1.75 -2.13
CA LEU A 93 -8.30 -0.91 -1.20
C LEU A 93 -7.62 0.43 -0.88
N GLN A 94 -6.60 0.81 -1.66
CA GLN A 94 -5.80 1.98 -1.37
C GLN A 94 -5.94 3.04 -2.46
N TYR A 95 -5.83 4.30 -2.06
CA TYR A 95 -5.84 5.42 -2.99
C TYR A 95 -4.62 5.35 -3.92
N PRO A 96 -4.80 5.48 -5.24
CA PRO A 96 -3.68 5.37 -6.18
C PRO A 96 -2.60 6.43 -5.95
N ARG A 97 -2.96 7.63 -5.48
CA ARG A 97 -1.98 8.66 -5.07
C ARG A 97 -1.05 8.20 -3.95
N TYR A 98 -1.58 7.46 -2.98
CA TYR A 98 -0.77 6.93 -1.89
C TYR A 98 0.18 5.86 -2.42
N LEU A 99 -0.31 4.96 -3.29
CA LEU A 99 0.48 3.91 -3.91
C LEU A 99 1.59 4.49 -4.81
N PHE A 100 1.28 5.50 -5.64
CA PHE A 100 2.27 6.24 -6.43
C PHE A 100 3.39 6.75 -5.53
N ARG A 101 3.02 7.41 -4.43
CA ARG A 101 4.01 7.88 -3.45
C ARG A 101 4.83 6.73 -2.87
N GLN A 102 4.24 5.58 -2.55
CA GLN A 102 5.00 4.46 -2.00
C GLN A 102 6.02 3.91 -3.01
N ILE A 103 5.60 3.72 -4.26
CA ILE A 103 6.49 3.28 -5.35
C ILE A 103 7.64 4.26 -5.53
N LYS A 104 7.36 5.57 -5.55
CA LYS A 104 8.42 6.59 -5.60
C LYS A 104 9.36 6.58 -4.40
N MET A 105 8.87 6.27 -3.20
CA MET A 105 9.75 6.14 -2.04
C MET A 105 10.64 4.91 -2.12
N PHE A 106 10.19 3.83 -2.77
CA PHE A 106 11.02 2.65 -3.05
C PHE A 106 12.10 3.01 -4.08
N GLN A 107 11.75 3.60 -5.23
CA GLN A 107 12.70 4.04 -6.27
C GLN A 107 13.77 5.06 -5.82
N TRP A 108 13.56 5.74 -4.69
CA TRP A 108 14.48 6.76 -4.16
C TRP A 108 15.24 6.29 -2.93
N ASP A 109 15.16 5.00 -2.60
CA ASP A 109 15.75 4.41 -1.40
C ASP A 109 15.34 5.14 -0.11
N LYS A 110 14.13 5.71 -0.09
CA LYS A 110 13.56 6.38 1.09
C LYS A 110 12.64 5.47 1.89
N ARG A 111 12.45 4.25 1.41
CA ARG A 111 11.70 3.18 2.07
C ARG A 111 12.19 1.85 1.51
N VAL A 112 12.41 0.88 2.39
CA VAL A 112 12.72 -0.51 2.01
C VAL A 112 11.44 -1.24 1.62
N HIS A 113 11.45 -1.97 0.50
CA HIS A 113 10.37 -2.87 0.08
C HIS A 113 10.67 -4.30 0.53
N ASP A 114 9.64 -5.04 0.94
CA ASP A 114 9.71 -6.45 1.40
C ASP A 114 10.80 -6.82 2.43
N ASP A 115 11.29 -5.85 3.24
CA ASP A 115 12.46 -6.02 4.13
C ASP A 115 13.77 -6.35 3.39
N ASP A 116 13.85 -6.04 2.11
CA ASP A 116 15.01 -6.23 1.27
C ASP A 116 15.57 -4.88 0.80
N PRO A 117 16.68 -4.40 1.40
CA PRO A 117 17.33 -3.16 0.99
C PRO A 117 17.94 -3.20 -0.42
N GLU A 118 18.11 -4.39 -0.99
CA GLU A 118 18.66 -4.60 -2.34
C GLU A 118 17.53 -4.88 -3.35
N ASP A 119 16.26 -4.63 -2.99
CA ASP A 119 15.14 -4.86 -3.90
C ASP A 119 15.11 -3.86 -5.06
N GLU A 120 15.40 -4.37 -6.25
CA GLU A 120 15.41 -3.61 -7.51
C GLU A 120 14.05 -3.61 -8.23
N THR A 121 12.99 -4.18 -7.65
CA THR A 121 11.65 -4.36 -8.29
C THR A 121 11.13 -3.10 -8.98
N PHE A 122 11.45 -1.92 -8.44
CA PHE A 122 10.93 -0.65 -8.94
C PHE A 122 11.93 0.17 -9.75
N ASP A 123 13.21 -0.21 -9.82
CA ASP A 123 14.28 0.66 -10.33
C ASP A 123 14.14 0.96 -11.81
N GLU A 124 13.77 -0.04 -12.59
CA GLU A 124 13.61 0.09 -14.05
C GLU A 124 12.22 0.60 -14.47
N LEU A 125 11.26 0.67 -13.55
CA LEU A 125 9.89 1.09 -13.86
C LEU A 125 9.83 2.58 -14.20
N LYS A 126 9.41 2.88 -15.43
CA LYS A 126 9.17 4.24 -15.90
C LYS A 126 7.87 4.79 -15.34
N ASP A 127 7.74 6.11 -15.29
CA ASP A 127 6.52 6.78 -14.83
C ASP A 127 5.25 6.27 -15.52
N LYS A 128 5.31 6.02 -16.83
CA LYS A 128 4.17 5.46 -17.58
C LYS A 128 3.78 4.03 -17.15
N GLU A 129 4.75 3.21 -16.77
CA GLU A 129 4.52 1.84 -16.29
C GLU A 129 3.95 1.87 -14.88
N ILE A 130 4.43 2.79 -14.04
CA ILE A 130 3.85 3.06 -12.72
C ILE A 130 2.41 3.54 -12.86
N GLU A 131 2.13 4.51 -13.75
CA GLU A 131 0.78 4.99 -14.02
C GLU A 131 -0.14 3.86 -14.52
N ALA A 132 0.35 2.99 -15.40
CA ALA A 132 -0.37 1.81 -15.88
C ALA A 132 -0.68 0.84 -14.72
N LEU A 133 0.30 0.51 -13.88
CA LEU A 133 0.11 -0.31 -12.68
C LEU A 133 -0.96 0.28 -11.75
N LEU A 134 -0.93 1.59 -11.51
CA LEU A 134 -1.91 2.27 -10.68
C LEU A 134 -3.31 2.27 -11.30
N ALA A 135 -3.42 2.45 -12.62
CA ALA A 135 -4.67 2.36 -13.35
C ALA A 135 -5.29 0.97 -13.18
N TYR A 136 -4.48 -0.08 -13.33
CA TYR A 136 -4.95 -1.44 -13.12
C TYR A 136 -5.29 -1.74 -11.66
N ILE A 137 -4.42 -1.41 -10.69
CA ILE A 137 -4.65 -1.68 -9.26
C ILE A 137 -5.90 -0.97 -8.76
N SER A 138 -6.10 0.31 -9.12
CA SER A 138 -7.31 1.05 -8.71
C SER A 138 -8.59 0.46 -9.31
N SER A 139 -8.52 -0.21 -10.46
CA SER A 139 -9.66 -0.95 -11.02
C SER A 139 -10.01 -2.24 -10.27
N LEU A 140 -9.08 -2.79 -9.48
CA LEU A 140 -9.32 -3.98 -8.65
C LEU A 140 -10.17 -3.68 -7.42
N ALA A 141 -10.36 -2.40 -7.08
CA ALA A 141 -11.18 -1.96 -5.96
C ALA A 141 -12.63 -2.46 -6.11
N PRO A 142 -13.29 -2.89 -5.00
CA PRO A 142 -14.65 -3.45 -5.06
C PRO A 142 -15.68 -2.59 -5.80
N ASN A 143 -15.56 -1.26 -5.71
CA ASN A 143 -16.41 -0.28 -6.39
C ASN A 143 -16.15 -0.11 -7.88
N ASN A 144 -14.98 -0.52 -8.36
CA ASN A 144 -14.57 -0.36 -9.75
C ASN A 144 -14.68 -1.68 -10.54
N LYS A 145 -15.00 -2.79 -9.87
CA LYS A 145 -15.34 -4.06 -10.51
C LYS A 145 -16.68 -3.92 -11.23
N LYS A 146 -16.64 -3.85 -12.56
CA LYS A 146 -17.80 -4.11 -13.41
C LYS A 146 -18.07 -5.61 -13.51
#